data_AF-A0A7S4B1C3-F1
#
_entry.id   AF-A0A7S4B1C3-F1
#
_cell.length_a   1.000
_cell.length_b   1.000
_cell.length_c   1.000
_cell.angle_alpha   90.00
_cell.angle_beta   90.00
_cell.angle_gamma   90.00
#
_symmetry.space_group_name_H-M   'P 1'
#
loop_
_entity.id
_entity.type
_entity.pdbx_description
1 polymer ?
#
loop_
_entity_poly.entity_id
_entity_poly.type
_entity_poly.pdbx_seq_one_letter_code
_entity_poly.pdbx_strand_id
1 'polypeptide(L)'
;MFNPDQLPYTCSAALFMAVQPILVANSKNADGRFDYSVPASTMLSEGLKLGISVVLLIQQRMQAPLTLLRDNPMSEFLSYMLPALIYFVNNNFLFLILQAVDPTTFQLLSQMKTIFTGLLFRLFLKRHLTVVQYLALVTLACGTACSQLPSAPHAVGVSESSVRVGRSALTAMWGVALSVISSLLSALGGIYSEKLLKGRPSASIHWQNIQLYVWGVVFNEEDASSPALER
;
A
#
# COMPACT_ATOMS: atom_id res chain seq x y z
N MET A 1 19.60 -4.55 -14.34
CA MET A 1 20.06 -5.93 -14.58
C MET A 1 19.11 -6.83 -13.82
N PHE A 2 18.21 -7.52 -14.53
CA PHE A 2 17.14 -8.33 -13.97
C PHE A 2 17.72 -9.74 -13.78
N ASN A 3 17.77 -10.26 -12.55
CA ASN A 3 18.25 -11.63 -12.35
C ASN A 3 17.17 -12.60 -12.86
N PRO A 4 17.51 -13.58 -13.71
CA PRO A 4 16.54 -14.54 -14.23
C PRO A 4 15.84 -15.32 -13.11
N ASP A 5 16.53 -15.55 -11.99
CA ASP A 5 15.96 -16.21 -10.80
C ASP A 5 14.85 -15.40 -10.11
N GLN A 6 14.79 -14.09 -10.34
CA GLN A 6 13.77 -13.19 -9.77
C GLN A 6 12.53 -13.04 -10.68
N LEU A 7 12.64 -13.49 -11.92
CA LEU A 7 11.57 -13.41 -12.92
C LEU A 7 10.28 -14.11 -12.48
N PRO A 8 10.28 -15.38 -12.03
CA PRO A 8 9.03 -16.05 -11.68
C PRO A 8 8.29 -15.34 -10.53
N TYR A 9 9.02 -14.83 -9.53
CA TYR A 9 8.44 -14.10 -8.41
C TYR A 9 7.82 -12.77 -8.85
N THR A 10 8.50 -12.03 -9.73
CA THR A 10 8.00 -10.73 -10.21
C THR A 10 6.79 -10.91 -11.12
N CYS A 11 6.81 -11.89 -12.03
CA CYS A 11 5.68 -12.21 -12.88
C CYS A 11 4.46 -12.69 -12.08
N SER A 12 4.69 -13.56 -11.08
CA SER A 12 3.60 -14.03 -10.20
C SER A 12 2.99 -12.87 -9.40
N ALA A 13 3.83 -11.99 -8.84
CA ALA A 13 3.36 -10.81 -8.13
C ALA A 13 2.56 -9.86 -9.03
N ALA A 14 3.05 -9.59 -10.24
CA ALA A 14 2.34 -8.76 -11.22
C ALA A 14 0.99 -9.36 -11.62
N LEU A 15 0.94 -10.69 -11.82
CA LEU A 15 -0.31 -11.39 -12.12
C LEU A 15 -1.32 -11.25 -10.99
N PHE A 16 -0.94 -11.54 -9.74
CA PHE A 16 -1.84 -11.40 -8.59
C PHE A 16 -2.29 -9.96 -8.38
N MET A 17 -1.40 -8.98 -8.56
CA MET A 17 -1.76 -7.56 -8.47
C MET A 17 -2.73 -7.12 -9.57
N ALA A 18 -2.65 -7.69 -10.77
CA ALA A 18 -3.59 -7.40 -11.85
C ALA A 18 -4.96 -8.09 -11.65
N VAL A 19 -4.96 -9.30 -11.10
CA VAL A 19 -6.17 -10.09 -10.86
C VAL A 19 -6.95 -9.59 -9.65
N GLN A 20 -6.28 -9.12 -8.59
CA GLN A 20 -6.92 -8.71 -7.34
C GLN A 20 -8.04 -7.66 -7.53
N PRO A 21 -7.86 -6.52 -8.26
CA PRO A 21 -8.92 -5.55 -8.46
C PRO A 21 -10.13 -6.12 -9.21
N ILE A 22 -9.91 -7.05 -10.14
CA ILE A 22 -10.98 -7.72 -10.90
C ILE A 22 -11.80 -8.61 -9.97
N LEU A 23 -11.14 -9.38 -9.10
CA LEU A 23 -11.83 -10.21 -8.11
C LEU A 23 -12.63 -9.36 -7.11
N VAL A 24 -12.05 -8.25 -6.65
CA VAL A 24 -12.74 -7.30 -5.75
C VAL A 24 -13.91 -6.59 -6.44
N ALA A 25 -13.83 -6.33 -7.74
CA ALA A 25 -14.95 -5.78 -8.49
C ALA A 25 -16.09 -6.78 -8.65
N ASN A 26 -15.76 -8.06 -8.93
CA ASN A 26 -16.73 -9.14 -9.04
C ASN A 26 -17.31 -9.60 -7.69
N SER A 27 -16.69 -9.25 -6.56
CA SER A 27 -17.23 -9.56 -5.23
C SER A 27 -18.28 -8.57 -4.74
N LYS A 28 -18.58 -7.52 -5.52
CA LYS A 28 -19.63 -6.55 -5.21
C LYS A 28 -20.99 -7.06 -5.67
N ASN A 29 -22.02 -6.65 -4.92
CA ASN A 29 -23.40 -6.94 -5.23
C ASN A 29 -23.92 -6.15 -6.44
N ALA A 30 -25.14 -6.49 -6.89
CA ALA A 30 -25.84 -5.77 -7.95
C ALA A 30 -25.97 -4.25 -7.67
N ASP A 31 -26.02 -3.86 -6.39
CA ASP A 31 -26.08 -2.45 -5.94
C ASP A 31 -24.70 -1.77 -5.84
N GLY A 32 -23.60 -2.46 -6.20
CA GLY A 32 -22.24 -1.93 -6.15
C GLY A 32 -21.62 -1.82 -4.75
N ARG A 33 -22.28 -2.37 -3.72
CA ARG A 33 -21.83 -2.42 -2.32
C ARG A 33 -21.19 -3.77 -1.98
N PHE A 34 -20.45 -3.81 -0.87
CA PHE A 34 -19.91 -5.04 -0.31
C PHE A 34 -20.86 -5.58 0.77
N ASP A 35 -21.25 -6.85 0.65
CA ASP A 35 -22.07 -7.55 1.66
C ASP A 35 -21.29 -7.97 2.90
N TYR A 36 -19.97 -7.86 2.85
CA TYR A 36 -19.06 -8.19 3.93
C TYR A 36 -18.34 -6.94 4.46
N SER A 37 -17.94 -7.00 5.72
CA SER A 37 -17.13 -5.96 6.34
C SER A 37 -15.73 -5.92 5.69
N VAL A 38 -15.42 -4.79 5.04
CA VAL A 38 -14.10 -4.52 4.44
C VAL A 38 -12.96 -4.58 5.47
N PRO A 39 -13.11 -4.02 6.70
CA PRO A 39 -12.14 -4.20 7.78
C PRO A 39 -11.91 -5.68 8.13
N ALA A 40 -12.98 -6.48 8.27
CA ALA A 40 -12.86 -7.91 8.59
C ALA A 40 -12.12 -8.69 7.49
N SER A 41 -12.38 -8.38 6.22
CA SER A 41 -11.64 -8.96 5.08
C SER A 41 -10.15 -8.61 5.13
N THR A 42 -9.82 -7.38 5.54
CA THR A 42 -8.43 -6.94 5.67
C THR A 42 -7.73 -7.67 6.81
N MET A 43 -8.39 -7.80 7.96
CA MET A 43 -7.91 -8.55 9.12
C MET A 43 -7.63 -10.02 8.77
N LEU A 44 -8.56 -10.69 8.05
CA LEU A 44 -8.36 -12.05 7.55
C LEU A 44 -7.11 -12.15 6.64
N SER A 45 -6.90 -11.16 5.77
CA SER A 45 -5.75 -11.13 4.87
C SER A 45 -4.41 -10.99 5.61
N GLU A 46 -4.35 -10.18 6.66
CA GLU A 46 -3.17 -10.05 7.52
C GLU A 46 -2.93 -11.33 8.33
N GLY A 47 -3.99 -11.94 8.87
CA GLY A 47 -3.92 -13.23 9.55
C GLY A 47 -3.41 -14.36 8.66
N LEU A 48 -3.84 -14.42 7.39
CA LEU A 48 -3.35 -15.39 6.41
C LEU A 48 -1.87 -15.18 6.09
N LYS A 49 -1.44 -13.93 5.84
CA LYS A 49 -0.01 -13.61 5.60
C LYS A 49 0.85 -13.99 6.80
N LEU A 50 0.36 -13.74 8.01
CA LEU A 50 1.02 -14.14 9.25
C LEU A 50 1.16 -15.66 9.34
N GLY A 51 0.06 -16.40 9.13
CA GLY A 51 0.06 -17.87 9.15
C GLY A 51 1.03 -18.48 8.14
N ILE A 52 1.01 -17.99 6.90
CA ILE A 52 1.95 -18.43 5.85
C ILE A 52 3.40 -18.14 6.26
N SER A 53 3.68 -16.96 6.82
CA SER A 53 5.02 -16.59 7.26
C SER A 53 5.53 -17.45 8.41
N VAL A 54 4.66 -17.83 9.34
CA VAL A 54 4.97 -18.77 10.43
C VAL A 54 5.30 -20.16 9.87
N VAL A 55 4.47 -20.69 8.97
CA VAL A 55 4.71 -22.00 8.35
C VAL A 55 6.05 -22.03 7.61
N LEU A 56 6.34 -20.99 6.82
CA LEU A 56 7.61 -20.87 6.10
C LEU A 56 8.81 -20.74 7.04
N LEU A 57 8.67 -20.02 8.16
CA LEU A 57 9.73 -19.94 9.17
C LEU A 57 10.00 -21.30 9.83
N ILE A 58 8.94 -22.07 10.14
CA ILE A 58 9.08 -23.43 10.70
C ILE A 58 9.79 -24.33 9.70
N GLN A 59 9.36 -24.33 8.43
CA GLN A 59 10.01 -25.11 7.36
C GLN A 59 11.48 -24.73 7.20
N GLN A 60 11.81 -23.44 7.23
CA GLN A 60 13.19 -22.97 7.16
C GLN A 60 14.02 -23.44 8.38
N ARG A 61 13.44 -23.40 9.59
CA ARG A 61 14.09 -23.90 10.83
C ARG A 61 14.30 -25.41 10.82
N MET A 62 13.41 -26.16 10.16
CA MET A 62 13.56 -27.62 10.02
C MET A 62 14.68 -28.00 9.03
N GLN A 63 14.97 -27.15 8.05
CA GLN A 63 15.96 -27.42 7.00
C GLN A 63 17.34 -26.82 7.30
N ALA A 64 17.45 -25.85 8.20
CA ALA A 64 18.70 -25.11 8.48
C ALA A 64 19.16 -25.22 9.95
N PRO A 65 20.48 -25.23 10.23
CA PRO A 65 21.00 -25.25 11.59
C PRO A 65 20.63 -23.97 12.36
N LEU A 66 20.20 -24.14 13.62
CA LEU A 66 19.67 -23.10 14.53
C LEU A 66 20.60 -21.88 14.75
N THR A 67 21.89 -21.99 14.43
CA THR A 67 22.90 -20.95 14.65
C THR A 67 22.78 -19.75 13.70
N LEU A 68 22.12 -19.90 12.54
CA LEU A 68 21.86 -18.80 11.59
C LEU A 68 20.64 -17.95 11.93
N LEU A 69 19.85 -18.34 12.94
CA LEU A 69 18.57 -17.71 13.29
C LEU A 69 18.60 -17.11 14.70
N ARG A 70 19.71 -16.46 15.06
CA ARG A 70 19.80 -15.68 16.30
C ARG A 70 19.08 -14.34 16.10
N ASP A 71 17.77 -14.43 15.98
CA ASP A 71 16.86 -13.30 15.94
C ASP A 71 16.53 -12.91 17.40
N ASN A 72 17.06 -11.80 17.92
CA ASN A 72 16.45 -10.98 18.98
C ASN A 72 17.37 -9.85 19.46
N PRO A 73 16.84 -8.63 19.54
CA PRO A 73 16.23 -8.06 20.77
C PRO A 73 14.81 -7.45 20.56
N MET A 74 14.02 -7.37 21.64
CA MET A 74 12.66 -6.80 21.68
C MET A 74 12.55 -5.34 21.19
N SER A 75 13.63 -4.56 21.25
CA SER A 75 13.67 -3.21 20.67
C SER A 75 13.48 -3.20 19.16
N GLU A 76 13.81 -4.31 18.50
CA GLU A 76 13.64 -4.47 17.07
C GLU A 76 12.20 -4.75 16.67
N PHE A 77 11.46 -5.47 17.52
CA PHE A 77 10.03 -5.71 17.31
C PHE A 77 9.25 -4.38 17.22
N LEU A 78 9.62 -3.40 18.06
CA LEU A 78 9.05 -2.04 17.99
C LEU A 78 9.42 -1.28 16.72
N SER A 79 10.53 -1.60 16.06
CA SER A 79 10.91 -0.94 14.80
C SER A 79 9.95 -1.32 13.67
N TYR A 80 9.39 -2.54 13.67
CA TYR A 80 8.37 -2.98 12.70
C TYR A 80 6.97 -2.43 12.99
N MET A 81 6.75 -1.86 14.19
CA MET A 81 5.51 -1.15 14.52
C MET A 81 5.32 0.09 13.65
N LEU A 82 6.40 0.85 13.38
CA LEU A 82 6.31 2.09 12.61
C LEU A 82 5.81 1.89 11.16
N PRO A 83 6.35 0.95 10.34
CA PRO A 83 5.81 0.69 9.01
C PRO A 83 4.38 0.12 9.07
N ALA A 84 4.06 -0.75 10.03
CA ALA A 84 2.72 -1.25 10.22
C ALA A 84 1.71 -0.12 10.52
N LEU A 85 2.08 0.82 11.39
CA LEU A 85 1.28 2.00 11.70
C LEU A 85 1.09 2.89 10.48
N ILE A 86 2.15 3.12 9.68
CA ILE A 86 2.05 3.89 8.43
C ILE A 86 1.07 3.22 7.47
N TYR A 87 1.11 1.89 7.32
CA TYR A 87 0.16 1.17 6.46
C TYR A 87 -1.26 1.25 6.98
N PHE A 88 -1.47 1.08 8.28
CA PHE A 88 -2.77 1.24 8.93
C PHE A 88 -3.36 2.65 8.72
N VAL A 89 -2.57 3.69 9.00
CA VAL A 89 -2.98 5.09 8.80
C VAL A 89 -3.27 5.36 7.32
N ASN A 90 -2.44 4.84 6.41
CA ASN A 90 -2.65 5.01 4.97
C ASN A 90 -3.96 4.34 4.49
N ASN A 91 -4.31 3.19 5.04
CA ASN A 91 -5.57 2.51 4.75
C ASN A 91 -6.78 3.31 5.28
N ASN A 92 -6.65 3.97 6.43
CA ASN A 92 -7.70 4.85 6.97
C ASN A 92 -7.88 6.13 6.14
N PHE A 93 -6.78 6.74 5.69
CA PHE A 93 -6.85 7.91 4.80
C PHE A 93 -7.59 7.63 3.50
N LEU A 94 -7.47 6.42 2.94
CA LEU A 94 -8.21 6.01 1.75
C LEU A 94 -9.71 6.27 1.89
N PHE A 95 -10.30 5.92 3.04
CA PHE A 95 -11.73 6.10 3.28
C PHE A 95 -12.11 7.58 3.39
N LEU A 96 -11.33 8.37 4.15
CA LEU A 96 -11.54 9.81 4.27
C LEU A 96 -11.41 10.54 2.92
N ILE A 97 -10.48 10.11 2.08
CA ILE A 97 -10.26 10.70 0.76
C ILE A 97 -11.41 10.37 -0.19
N LEU A 98 -11.91 9.13 -0.20
CA LEU A 98 -13.04 8.74 -1.05
C LEU A 98 -14.35 9.46 -0.69
N GLN A 99 -14.47 10.02 0.52
CA GLN A 99 -15.58 10.90 0.90
C GLN A 99 -15.42 12.33 0.38
N ALA A 100 -14.18 12.79 0.14
CA ALA A 100 -13.87 14.16 -0.26
C ALA A 100 -13.58 14.31 -1.77
N VAL A 101 -13.15 13.22 -2.43
CA VAL A 101 -12.67 13.19 -3.82
C VAL A 101 -13.28 12.00 -4.54
N ASP A 102 -13.66 12.18 -5.80
CA ASP A 102 -14.16 11.08 -6.62
C ASP A 102 -13.05 10.01 -6.85
N PRO A 103 -13.43 8.73 -7.04
CA PRO A 103 -12.46 7.64 -7.17
C PRO A 103 -11.46 7.84 -8.32
N THR A 104 -11.88 8.47 -9.42
CA THR A 104 -11.03 8.70 -10.59
C THR A 104 -9.94 9.71 -10.29
N THR A 105 -10.29 10.83 -9.68
CA THR A 105 -9.32 11.84 -9.22
C THR A 105 -8.37 11.27 -8.17
N PHE A 106 -8.87 10.48 -7.22
CA PHE A 106 -8.03 9.80 -6.23
C PHE A 106 -7.01 8.84 -6.89
N GLN A 107 -7.47 8.07 -7.87
CA GLN A 107 -6.64 7.10 -8.59
C GLN A 107 -5.51 7.79 -9.38
N LEU A 108 -5.79 8.95 -9.96
CA LEU A 108 -4.80 9.78 -10.64
C LEU A 108 -3.77 10.36 -9.65
N LEU A 109 -4.24 10.91 -8.53
CA LEU A 109 -3.36 11.47 -7.48
C LEU A 109 -2.50 10.40 -6.81
N SER A 110 -3.02 9.18 -6.66
CA SER A 110 -2.30 8.05 -6.07
C SER A 110 -1.06 7.63 -6.87
N GLN A 111 -1.01 7.94 -8.17
CA GLN A 111 0.19 7.65 -8.99
C GLN A 111 1.39 8.53 -8.63
N MET A 112 1.18 9.63 -7.90
CA MET A 112 2.28 10.43 -7.32
C MET A 112 3.12 9.61 -6.35
N LYS A 113 2.56 8.55 -5.75
CA LYS A 113 3.31 7.58 -4.95
C LYS A 113 4.53 7.04 -5.69
N THR A 114 4.44 6.78 -7.00
CA THR A 114 5.55 6.27 -7.81
C THR A 114 6.72 7.25 -7.83
N ILE A 115 6.44 8.54 -8.00
CA ILE A 115 7.44 9.62 -7.98
C ILE A 115 8.05 9.76 -6.58
N PHE A 116 7.21 9.81 -5.54
CA PHE A 116 7.68 9.89 -4.15
C PHE A 116 8.55 8.72 -3.76
N THR A 117 8.18 7.50 -4.16
CA THR A 117 8.97 6.30 -3.89
C THR A 117 10.36 6.42 -4.52
N GLY A 118 10.45 6.88 -5.78
CA GLY A 118 11.72 7.13 -6.46
C GLY A 118 12.58 8.18 -5.75
N LEU A 119 11.99 9.29 -5.30
CA LEU A 119 12.70 10.34 -4.56
C LEU A 119 13.18 9.84 -3.19
N LEU A 120 12.31 9.15 -2.44
CA LEU A 120 12.62 8.60 -1.13
C LEU A 120 13.66 7.47 -1.21
N PHE A 121 13.69 6.69 -2.27
CA PHE A 121 14.76 5.72 -2.53
C PHE A 121 16.14 6.38 -2.55
N ARG A 122 16.26 7.55 -3.19
CA ARG A 122 17.50 8.31 -3.20
C ARG A 122 17.86 8.82 -1.81
N LEU A 123 16.88 9.38 -1.10
CA LEU A 123 17.09 10.01 0.21
C LEU A 123 17.40 9.00 1.32
N PHE A 124 16.61 7.92 1.44
CA PHE A 124 16.67 6.98 2.57
C PHE A 124 17.57 5.76 2.31
N LEU A 125 17.61 5.25 1.08
CA LEU A 125 18.46 4.10 0.73
C LEU A 125 19.78 4.52 0.08
N LYS A 126 20.04 5.83 -0.06
CA LYS A 126 21.26 6.40 -0.67
C LYS A 126 21.61 5.79 -2.03
N ARG A 127 20.59 5.29 -2.76
CA ARG A 127 20.79 4.65 -4.05
C ARG A 127 20.89 5.74 -5.13
N HIS A 128 22.01 5.77 -5.84
CA HIS A 128 22.18 6.67 -6.98
C HIS A 128 21.37 6.15 -8.16
N LEU A 129 20.34 6.91 -8.56
CA LEU A 129 19.58 6.68 -9.77
C LEU A 129 20.25 7.40 -10.94
N THR A 130 20.39 6.73 -12.08
CA THR A 130 20.90 7.34 -13.31
C THR A 130 19.86 8.27 -13.93
N VAL A 131 20.28 9.20 -14.80
CA VAL A 131 19.36 10.09 -15.52
C VAL A 131 18.31 9.29 -16.30
N VAL A 132 18.71 8.18 -16.93
CA VAL A 132 17.79 7.27 -17.63
C VAL A 132 16.76 6.65 -16.68
N GLN A 133 17.14 6.30 -15.45
CA GLN A 133 16.21 5.78 -14.46
C GLN A 133 15.22 6.84 -13.96
N TYR A 134 15.65 8.10 -13.83
CA TYR A 134 14.73 9.20 -13.55
C TYR A 134 13.73 9.42 -14.70
N LEU A 135 14.22 9.43 -15.94
CA LEU A 135 13.34 9.52 -17.10
C LEU A 135 12.36 8.34 -17.15
N ALA A 136 12.82 7.12 -16.87
CA ALA A 136 11.94 5.95 -16.79
C ALA A 136 10.88 6.06 -15.69
N LEU A 137 11.23 6.60 -14.51
CA LEU A 137 10.28 6.85 -13.42
C LEU A 137 9.23 7.89 -13.80
N VAL A 138 9.64 8.99 -14.45
CA VAL A 138 8.72 10.02 -14.94
C VAL A 138 7.82 9.46 -16.03
N THR A 139 8.37 8.74 -17.00
CA THR A 139 7.59 8.08 -18.07
C THR A 139 6.60 7.07 -17.49
N LEU A 140 6.98 6.30 -16.47
CA LEU A 140 6.08 5.37 -15.78
C LEU A 140 4.95 6.10 -15.05
N ALA A 141 5.27 7.17 -14.32
CA ALA A 141 4.28 7.99 -13.63
C ALA A 141 3.30 8.64 -14.62
N CYS A 142 3.80 9.21 -15.72
CA CYS A 142 2.96 9.78 -16.77
C CYS A 142 2.12 8.71 -17.47
N GLY A 143 2.70 7.55 -17.79
CA GLY A 143 1.98 6.46 -18.45
C GLY A 143 0.82 5.91 -17.61
N THR A 144 1.07 5.70 -16.31
CA THR A 144 0.05 5.24 -15.35
C THR A 144 -0.99 6.31 -15.03
N ALA A 145 -0.63 7.59 -15.05
CA ALA A 145 -1.57 8.69 -14.95
C ALA A 145 -2.49 8.74 -16.19
N CYS A 146 -1.91 8.70 -17.40
CA CYS A 146 -2.66 8.73 -18.66
C CYS A 146 -3.59 7.51 -18.82
N SER A 147 -3.16 6.31 -18.40
CA SER A 147 -3.97 5.09 -18.52
C SER A 147 -5.19 5.07 -17.60
N GLN A 148 -5.21 5.94 -16.59
CA GLN A 148 -6.31 6.04 -15.62
C GLN A 148 -7.22 7.24 -15.92
N LEU A 149 -6.99 7.95 -17.03
CA LEU A 149 -7.93 8.92 -17.53
C LEU A 149 -9.19 8.20 -18.03
N PRO A 150 -10.39 8.64 -17.63
CA PRO A 150 -11.64 8.03 -18.07
C PRO A 150 -11.78 8.17 -19.59
N SER A 151 -11.98 7.03 -20.28
CA SER A 151 -12.17 6.98 -21.73
C SER A 151 -13.64 7.19 -22.11
N ALA A 152 -14.11 8.44 -22.07
CA ALA A 152 -15.23 8.93 -22.90
C ALA A 152 -15.45 10.45 -22.72
N PRO A 153 -15.64 11.22 -23.80
CA PRO A 153 -16.06 12.61 -23.74
C PRO A 153 -17.60 12.70 -23.74
N HIS A 154 -18.29 12.23 -22.71
CA HIS A 154 -19.73 12.44 -22.54
C HIS A 154 -20.06 13.02 -21.15
N ALA A 155 -19.43 14.16 -20.88
CA ALA A 155 -20.03 15.33 -20.25
C ALA A 155 -18.88 16.29 -19.92
N VAL A 156 -18.40 17.01 -20.93
CA VAL A 156 -18.07 18.43 -20.70
C VAL A 156 -19.42 19.16 -20.61
N GLY A 157 -20.27 18.71 -19.69
CA GLY A 157 -21.10 19.62 -18.96
C GLY A 157 -20.11 20.32 -18.06
N VAL A 158 -19.66 21.49 -18.49
CA VAL A 158 -19.35 22.54 -17.53
C VAL A 158 -20.62 22.65 -16.69
N SER A 159 -20.71 21.86 -15.61
CA SER A 159 -21.63 22.14 -14.54
C SER A 159 -21.10 23.42 -13.93
N GLU A 160 -21.53 24.55 -14.51
CA GLU A 160 -21.72 25.80 -13.80
C GLU A 160 -22.64 25.52 -12.60
N SER A 161 -22.06 24.94 -11.55
CA SER A 161 -22.61 24.98 -10.21
C SER A 161 -21.98 26.18 -9.50
N SER A 162 -22.17 27.36 -10.07
CA SER A 162 -21.65 28.66 -9.60
C SER A 162 -22.24 29.14 -8.26
N VAL A 163 -22.87 28.25 -7.47
CA VAL A 163 -23.52 28.63 -6.19
C VAL A 163 -23.09 27.75 -4.98
N ARG A 164 -22.18 26.76 -5.15
CA ARG A 164 -21.62 25.95 -4.01
C ARG A 164 -20.09 26.03 -3.85
N VAL A 165 -19.46 26.91 -4.62
CA VAL A 165 -18.01 26.95 -4.88
C VAL A 165 -17.15 27.25 -3.64
N GLY A 166 -17.68 27.92 -2.61
CA GLY A 166 -16.89 28.27 -1.41
C GLY A 166 -16.62 27.11 -0.44
N ARG A 167 -17.58 26.19 -0.25
CA ARG A 167 -17.39 24.98 0.59
C ARG A 167 -16.84 23.81 -0.23
N SER A 168 -17.19 23.70 -1.51
CA SER A 168 -16.75 22.59 -2.38
C SER A 168 -15.28 22.70 -2.82
N ALA A 169 -14.76 23.93 -3.01
CA ALA A 169 -13.34 24.11 -3.36
C ALA A 169 -12.43 23.78 -2.17
N LEU A 170 -12.81 24.20 -0.95
CA LEU A 170 -12.07 23.85 0.26
C LEU A 170 -12.08 22.33 0.49
N THR A 171 -13.22 21.64 0.36
CA THR A 171 -13.27 20.18 0.50
C THR A 171 -12.50 19.45 -0.59
N ALA A 172 -12.54 19.94 -1.84
CA ALA A 172 -11.75 19.39 -2.93
C ALA A 172 -10.24 19.59 -2.72
N MET A 173 -9.81 20.79 -2.32
CA MET A 173 -8.41 21.06 -1.98
C MET A 173 -7.94 20.23 -0.79
N TRP A 174 -8.78 20.07 0.24
CA TRP A 174 -8.51 19.18 1.36
C TRP A 174 -8.36 17.73 0.91
N GLY A 175 -9.26 17.24 0.06
CA GLY A 175 -9.19 15.90 -0.50
C GLY A 175 -7.95 15.65 -1.36
N VAL A 176 -7.55 16.63 -2.18
CA VAL A 176 -6.30 16.59 -2.96
C VAL A 176 -5.09 16.57 -2.03
N ALA A 177 -5.06 17.45 -1.03
CA ALA A 177 -3.97 17.49 -0.05
C ALA A 177 -3.85 16.17 0.72
N LEU A 178 -4.96 15.59 1.16
CA LEU A 178 -5.00 14.29 1.82
C LEU A 178 -4.52 13.17 0.88
N SER A 179 -4.87 13.21 -0.41
CA SER A 179 -4.40 12.23 -1.41
C SER A 179 -2.89 12.28 -1.61
N VAL A 180 -2.31 13.48 -1.64
CA VAL A 180 -0.86 13.67 -1.74
C VAL A 180 -0.16 13.18 -0.47
N ILE A 181 -0.70 13.52 0.70
CA ILE A 181 -0.18 13.06 2.00
C ILE A 181 -0.23 11.53 2.10
N SER A 182 -1.36 10.92 1.76
CA SER A 182 -1.53 9.46 1.72
C SER A 182 -0.52 8.82 0.77
N SER A 183 -0.35 9.37 -0.44
CA SER A 183 0.65 8.86 -1.39
C SER A 183 2.08 8.93 -0.84
N LEU A 184 2.42 9.99 -0.11
CA LEU A 184 3.72 10.15 0.54
C LEU A 184 3.89 9.16 1.70
N LEU A 185 2.89 9.01 2.57
CA LEU A 185 2.88 8.03 3.66
C LEU A 185 3.05 6.60 3.11
N SER A 186 2.29 6.26 2.07
CA SER A 186 2.37 4.96 1.41
C SER A 186 3.77 4.69 0.85
N ALA A 187 4.42 5.69 0.26
CA ALA A 187 5.80 5.58 -0.21
C ALA A 187 6.80 5.46 0.96
N LEU A 188 6.63 6.25 2.03
CA LEU A 188 7.46 6.19 3.23
C LEU A 188 7.39 4.82 3.93
N GLY A 189 6.18 4.26 4.08
CA GLY A 189 5.98 2.94 4.67
C GLY A 189 6.71 1.85 3.89
N GLY A 190 6.59 1.87 2.55
CA GLY A 190 7.32 0.95 1.67
C GLY A 190 8.84 1.06 1.81
N ILE A 191 9.37 2.28 1.75
CA ILE A 191 10.80 2.56 1.85
C ILE A 191 11.36 2.19 3.23
N TYR A 192 10.62 2.45 4.30
CA TYR A 192 11.03 2.08 5.65
C TYR A 192 11.03 0.56 5.85
N SER A 193 9.97 -0.12 5.37
CA SER A 193 9.91 -1.59 5.38
C SER A 193 11.08 -2.20 4.62
N GLU A 194 11.43 -1.66 3.45
CA GLU A 194 12.56 -2.13 2.67
C GLU A 194 13.90 -1.86 3.37
N LYS A 195 14.03 -0.70 4.03
CA LYS A 195 15.22 -0.36 4.82
C LYS A 195 15.42 -1.33 5.98
N LEU A 196 14.35 -1.71 6.68
CA LEU A 196 14.41 -2.73 7.74
C LEU A 196 14.80 -4.10 7.18
N LEU A 197 14.14 -4.54 6.10
CA LEU A 197 14.41 -5.81 5.43
C LEU A 197 15.87 -5.92 4.96
N LYS A 198 16.37 -4.90 4.28
CA LYS A 198 17.74 -4.87 3.74
C LYS A 198 18.81 -4.57 4.79
N GLY A 199 18.44 -3.91 5.89
CA GLY A 199 19.35 -3.63 6.99
C GLY A 199 19.82 -4.88 7.73
N ARG A 200 19.18 -6.04 7.49
CA ARG A 200 19.41 -7.29 8.24
C ARG A 200 19.51 -8.51 7.32
N PRO A 201 20.63 -8.67 6.58
CA PRO A 201 20.82 -9.81 5.70
C PRO A 201 20.91 -11.15 6.45
N SER A 202 21.24 -11.15 7.74
CA SER A 202 21.38 -12.34 8.58
C SER A 202 20.08 -12.83 9.22
N ALA A 203 19.05 -11.98 9.29
CA ALA A 203 17.78 -12.32 9.90
C ALA A 203 16.84 -12.96 8.86
N SER A 204 16.08 -13.97 9.24
CA SER A 204 15.12 -14.59 8.32
C SER A 204 14.07 -13.59 7.85
N ILE A 205 13.83 -13.52 6.54
CA ILE A 205 12.76 -12.70 5.97
C ILE A 205 11.39 -13.07 6.53
N HIS A 206 11.17 -14.36 6.82
CA HIS A 206 9.90 -14.84 7.40
C HIS A 206 9.72 -14.33 8.83
N TRP A 207 10.79 -14.26 9.62
CA TRP A 207 10.74 -13.66 10.95
C TRP A 207 10.40 -12.17 10.88
N GLN A 208 11.06 -11.43 10.00
CA GLN A 208 10.79 -10.00 9.82
C GLN A 208 9.35 -9.72 9.35
N ASN A 209 8.82 -10.57 8.47
CA ASN A 209 7.43 -10.51 8.02
C ASN A 209 6.45 -10.80 9.17
N ILE A 210 6.73 -11.79 10.02
CA ILE A 210 5.92 -12.06 11.22
C ILE A 210 5.83 -10.82 12.11
N GLN A 211 6.96 -10.17 12.39
CA GLN A 211 6.98 -8.96 13.22
C GLN A 211 6.11 -7.85 12.62
N LEU A 212 6.17 -7.64 11.31
CA LEU A 212 5.34 -6.66 10.61
C LEU A 212 3.84 -7.02 10.66
N TYR A 213 3.48 -8.27 10.36
CA TYR A 213 2.09 -8.71 10.29
C TYR A 213 1.43 -8.81 11.66
N VAL A 214 2.16 -9.14 12.73
CA VAL A 214 1.62 -9.10 14.10
C VAL A 214 1.14 -7.69 14.45
N TRP A 215 1.96 -6.66 14.20
CA TRP A 215 1.53 -5.27 14.40
C TRP A 215 0.37 -4.88 13.47
N GLY A 216 0.36 -5.38 12.23
CA GLY A 216 -0.76 -5.18 11.31
C GLY A 216 -2.07 -5.76 11.83
N VAL A 217 -2.07 -6.96 12.42
CA VAL A 217 -3.25 -7.57 13.03
C VAL A 217 -3.71 -6.76 14.24
N VAL A 218 -2.79 -6.39 15.14
CA VAL A 218 -3.10 -5.59 16.35
C VAL A 218 -3.81 -4.27 15.99
N PHE A 219 -3.28 -3.52 15.02
CA PHE A 219 -3.90 -2.26 14.63
C PHE A 219 -5.27 -2.44 13.93
N ASN A 220 -5.45 -3.51 13.14
CA ASN A 220 -6.73 -3.78 12.50
C ASN A 220 -7.79 -4.32 13.48
N GLU A 221 -7.39 -5.02 14.55
CA GLU A 221 -8.30 -5.50 15.60
C GLU A 221 -8.88 -4.33 16.41
N GLU A 222 -8.08 -3.29 16.67
CA GLU A 222 -8.51 -2.06 17.37
C GLU A 222 -9.53 -1.24 16.55
N ASP A 223 -9.41 -1.27 15.22
CA ASP A 223 -10.36 -0.65 14.29
C ASP A 223 -11.65 -1.48 14.15
N ALA A 224 -11.53 -2.82 14.08
CA ALA A 224 -12.68 -3.72 14.04
C ALA A 224 -13.52 -3.74 15.33
N SER A 225 -12.91 -3.39 16.47
CA SER A 225 -13.57 -3.28 17.77
C SER A 225 -14.14 -1.89 18.05
N SER A 226 -13.85 -0.89 17.22
CA SER A 226 -14.45 0.45 17.31
C SER A 226 -15.86 0.45 16.73
N PRO A 227 -16.92 0.71 17.54
CA PRO A 227 -18.32 0.63 17.12
C PRO A 227 -18.78 1.86 16.30
N ALA A 228 -17.94 2.36 15.40
CA ALA A 228 -18.17 3.59 14.68
C ALA A 228 -18.22 3.35 13.17
N LEU A 229 -19.37 2.86 12.68
CA LEU A 229 -20.00 3.18 11.37
C LEU A 229 -21.09 2.15 10.96
N GLU A 230 -21.80 1.55 11.92
CA GLU A 230 -23.18 1.12 11.68
C GLU A 230 -24.13 2.32 11.88
N ARG A 231 -24.05 3.33 11.00
CA ARG A 231 -25.14 4.29 10.70
C ARG A 231 -24.97 4.89 9.32
#